data_AF-A0A8I5Y4Z4-F1
#
_entry.id   AF-A0A8I5Y4Z4-F1
#
_cell.length_a   1.000
_cell.length_b   1.000
_cell.length_c   1.000
_cell.angle_alpha   90.00
_cell.angle_beta   90.00
_cell.angle_gamma   90.00
#
_symmetry.space_group_name_H-M   'P 1'
#
loop_
_entity.id
_entity.type
_entity.pdbx_description
1 polymer ?
#
loop_
_entity_poly.entity_id
_entity_poly.type
_entity_poly.pdbx_seq_one_letter_code
_entity_poly.pdbx_strand_id
1 'polypeptide(L)'
;MSIPTPLTHSLLRNEDVAIFSLEEMPNVLFPALFKEAFEGRQTKLVKEMVATWPLPCLPVGALMKTPSLETFQAVLDGVDMRLTRKFHPRRTKLQVLDLRNAHQSFWNIWAGAEESSCSAENWEEKQVVKVLPRYALRRQRVKVIVELCIWSCLDETQAYFLKWAQQRKGSLHFCCTQMTIWELPLIVLKEILNVFNPQHITELELNTEWNLSDLAHFAPYFGKMINLQKVFLAPLHKMTLSNSTETRDRETKCIKKFISQFSKFNCLQHLCMFCVHFLRDHMNQVLGSLMTPLETLSITYYLISQKDLDSLSRRQSLFQLKHLDLSGVVLCDLDIMPLRGLLEKVADTLETLDLKWCRMN
;
A
#
# COMPACT_ATOMS: atom_id res chain seq x y z
N MET A 1 -3.29 -34.37 -4.94
CA MET A 1 -3.56 -35.21 -3.75
C MET A 1 -4.66 -34.52 -2.97
N SER A 2 -5.90 -35.00 -3.12
CA SER A 2 -7.05 -34.55 -2.34
C SER A 2 -6.77 -34.89 -0.87
N ILE A 3 -6.76 -33.87 0.00
CA ILE A 3 -6.56 -34.07 1.44
C ILE A 3 -7.78 -34.82 1.98
N PRO A 4 -7.63 -35.85 2.83
CA PRO A 4 -8.78 -36.50 3.44
C PRO A 4 -9.44 -35.51 4.41
N THR A 5 -10.55 -34.91 3.98
CA THR A 5 -11.49 -34.13 4.80
C THR A 5 -11.91 -34.78 6.13
N PRO A 6 -11.91 -36.12 6.33
CA PRO A 6 -12.26 -36.69 7.64
C PRO A 6 -11.26 -36.32 8.75
N LEU A 7 -9.98 -36.15 8.42
CA LEU A 7 -8.94 -35.91 9.42
C LEU A 7 -9.02 -34.50 9.99
N THR A 8 -9.19 -33.48 9.14
CA THR A 8 -9.31 -32.08 9.58
C THR A 8 -10.54 -31.89 10.47
N HIS A 9 -11.70 -32.41 10.05
CA HIS A 9 -12.92 -32.37 10.87
C HIS A 9 -12.79 -33.09 12.22
N SER A 10 -12.05 -34.21 12.29
CA SER A 10 -11.87 -34.94 13.55
C SER A 10 -11.00 -34.16 14.56
N LEU A 11 -9.94 -33.50 14.09
CA LEU A 11 -9.04 -32.72 14.91
C LEU A 11 -9.72 -31.45 15.44
N LEU A 12 -10.53 -30.79 14.62
CA LEU A 12 -11.23 -29.57 14.99
C LEU A 12 -12.32 -29.76 16.06
N ARG A 13 -12.73 -31.01 16.37
CA ARG A 13 -13.66 -31.30 17.46
C ARG A 13 -12.99 -31.22 18.83
N ASN A 14 -11.67 -31.36 18.91
CA ASN A 14 -10.92 -31.29 20.15
C ASN A 14 -9.64 -30.48 19.93
N GLU A 15 -9.74 -29.18 20.19
CA GLU A 15 -8.63 -28.22 20.01
C GLU A 15 -7.36 -28.68 20.72
N ASP A 16 -7.46 -29.24 21.93
CA ASP A 16 -6.28 -29.67 22.70
C ASP A 16 -5.56 -30.82 21.98
N VAL A 17 -6.30 -31.83 21.51
CA VAL A 17 -5.73 -32.96 20.73
C VAL A 17 -5.12 -32.47 19.42
N ALA A 18 -5.76 -31.52 18.74
CA ALA A 18 -5.22 -30.90 17.54
C ALA A 18 -3.89 -30.20 17.83
N ILE A 19 -3.81 -29.42 18.91
CA ILE A 19 -2.60 -28.71 19.35
C ILE A 19 -1.45 -29.69 19.64
N PHE A 20 -1.70 -30.76 20.39
CA PHE A 20 -0.69 -31.79 20.68
C PHE A 20 -0.16 -32.47 19.40
N SER A 21 -1.03 -32.63 18.39
CA SER A 21 -0.68 -33.30 17.14
C SER A 21 0.12 -32.41 16.17
N LEU A 22 0.17 -31.08 16.38
CA LEU A 22 0.83 -30.14 15.45
C LEU A 22 2.32 -30.44 15.25
N GLU A 23 3.02 -30.95 16.26
CA GLU A 23 4.46 -31.23 16.17
C GLU A 23 4.78 -32.38 15.20
N GLU A 24 3.91 -33.39 15.15
CA GLU A 24 4.09 -34.58 14.32
C GLU A 24 3.43 -34.44 12.94
N MET A 25 2.44 -33.55 12.82
CA MET A 25 1.62 -33.37 11.62
C MET A 25 2.46 -33.06 10.36
N PRO A 26 2.15 -33.68 9.20
CA PRO A 26 2.75 -33.33 7.92
C PRO A 26 2.46 -31.87 7.52
N ASN A 27 3.48 -31.16 7.01
CA ASN A 27 3.36 -29.76 6.58
C ASN A 27 2.23 -29.52 5.56
N VAL A 28 1.89 -30.54 4.77
CA VAL A 28 0.88 -30.52 3.72
C VAL A 28 -0.54 -30.31 4.28
N LEU A 29 -0.77 -30.70 5.54
CA LEU A 29 -2.08 -30.58 6.19
C LEU A 29 -2.28 -29.23 6.90
N PHE A 30 -1.19 -28.51 7.19
CA PHE A 30 -1.25 -27.24 7.94
C PHE A 30 -2.13 -26.18 7.27
N PRO A 31 -2.04 -25.91 5.95
CA PRO A 31 -2.85 -24.87 5.35
C PRO A 31 -4.35 -25.16 5.40
N ALA A 32 -4.77 -26.39 5.10
CA ALA A 32 -6.19 -26.77 5.16
C ALA A 32 -6.74 -26.67 6.59
N LEU A 33 -6.03 -27.25 7.57
CA LEU A 33 -6.44 -27.17 8.98
C LEU A 33 -6.47 -25.73 9.49
N PHE A 34 -5.51 -24.89 9.09
CA PHE A 34 -5.46 -23.49 9.51
C PHE A 34 -6.64 -22.70 8.96
N LYS A 35 -7.00 -22.91 7.69
CA LYS A 35 -8.16 -22.27 7.08
C LYS A 35 -9.44 -22.64 7.84
N GLU A 36 -9.67 -23.93 8.08
CA GLU A 36 -10.83 -24.40 8.82
C GLU A 36 -10.86 -23.90 10.28
N ALA A 37 -9.71 -23.90 10.97
CA ALA A 37 -9.59 -23.36 12.32
C ALA A 37 -9.84 -21.85 12.39
N PHE A 38 -9.36 -21.11 11.38
CA PHE A 38 -9.54 -19.66 11.27
C PHE A 38 -11.01 -19.31 11.02
N GLU A 39 -11.65 -19.98 10.05
CA GLU A 39 -13.08 -19.82 9.73
C GLU A 39 -13.98 -20.26 10.90
N GLY A 40 -13.60 -21.33 11.60
CA GLY A 40 -14.26 -21.83 12.81
C GLY A 40 -13.97 -21.04 14.09
N ARG A 41 -13.17 -19.96 14.02
CA ARG A 41 -12.78 -19.10 15.16
C ARG A 41 -12.14 -19.87 16.31
N GLN A 42 -11.40 -20.93 16.01
CA GLN A 42 -10.65 -21.73 16.99
C GLN A 42 -9.37 -21.00 17.41
N THR A 43 -9.51 -19.95 18.21
CA THR A 43 -8.44 -18.99 18.50
C THR A 43 -7.22 -19.65 19.14
N LYS A 44 -7.39 -20.63 20.03
CA LYS A 44 -6.28 -21.36 20.63
C LYS A 44 -5.49 -22.15 19.59
N LEU A 45 -6.18 -22.87 18.73
CA LEU A 45 -5.55 -23.66 17.66
C LEU A 45 -4.86 -22.74 16.64
N VAL A 46 -5.52 -21.66 16.20
CA VAL A 46 -4.94 -20.66 15.30
C VAL A 46 -3.63 -20.10 15.88
N LYS A 47 -3.64 -19.70 17.14
CA LYS A 47 -2.45 -19.17 17.85
C LYS A 47 -1.29 -20.16 17.84
N GLU A 48 -1.55 -21.42 18.16
CA GLU A 48 -0.54 -22.49 18.14
C GLU A 48 -0.02 -22.77 16.72
N MET A 49 -0.91 -22.85 15.74
CA MET A 49 -0.55 -23.10 14.35
C MET A 49 0.31 -21.98 13.75
N VAL A 50 0.05 -20.70 14.08
CA VAL A 50 0.93 -19.60 13.65
C VAL A 50 2.32 -19.74 14.27
N ALA A 51 2.40 -20.12 15.55
CA ALA A 51 3.68 -20.27 16.23
C ALA A 51 4.49 -21.47 15.70
N THR A 52 3.82 -22.54 15.25
CA THR A 52 4.44 -23.74 14.69
C THR A 52 4.49 -23.75 13.16
N TRP A 53 4.11 -22.64 12.51
CA TRP A 53 3.86 -22.61 11.06
C TRP A 53 5.06 -23.13 10.23
N PRO A 54 4.85 -24.16 9.39
CA PRO A 54 5.95 -24.88 8.75
C PRO A 54 6.41 -24.26 7.42
N LEU A 55 5.69 -23.27 6.89
CA LEU A 55 6.01 -22.63 5.61
C LEU A 55 6.67 -21.25 5.81
N PRO A 56 7.45 -20.75 4.85
CA PRO A 56 8.07 -19.43 4.95
C PRO A 56 7.10 -18.26 4.98
N CYS A 57 5.91 -18.41 4.38
CA CYS A 57 4.90 -17.37 4.29
C CYS A 57 3.57 -17.87 4.84
N LEU A 58 2.85 -17.00 5.56
CA LEU A 58 1.47 -17.20 5.98
C LEU A 58 0.61 -16.04 5.44
N PRO A 59 -0.18 -16.25 4.37
CA PRO A 59 -1.01 -15.21 3.76
C PRO A 59 -2.41 -15.12 4.40
N VAL A 60 -2.49 -14.52 5.58
CA VAL A 60 -3.74 -14.40 6.35
C VAL A 60 -4.73 -13.43 5.72
N GLY A 61 -4.26 -12.38 5.04
CA GLY A 61 -5.15 -11.32 4.54
C GLY A 61 -6.25 -11.82 3.58
N ALA A 62 -5.99 -12.87 2.80
CA ALA A 62 -7.02 -13.51 1.97
C ALA A 62 -8.18 -14.15 2.76
N LEU A 63 -7.96 -14.53 4.02
CA LEU A 63 -8.98 -15.08 4.92
C LEU A 63 -9.74 -13.98 5.68
N MET A 64 -9.23 -12.75 5.67
CA MET A 64 -9.79 -11.62 6.44
C MET A 64 -10.92 -10.87 5.72
N LYS A 65 -11.64 -11.51 4.78
CA LYS A 65 -12.80 -10.87 4.12
C LYS A 65 -13.90 -10.46 5.12
N THR A 66 -14.06 -11.25 6.18
CA THR A 66 -14.93 -10.99 7.33
C THR A 66 -14.08 -11.03 8.60
N PRO A 67 -13.38 -9.95 8.95
CA PRO A 67 -12.42 -9.97 10.04
C PRO A 67 -13.11 -10.22 11.37
N SER A 68 -12.80 -11.36 11.99
CA SER A 68 -13.06 -11.56 13.42
C SER A 68 -11.87 -11.00 14.19
N LEU A 69 -12.12 -10.00 15.04
CA LEU A 69 -11.09 -9.40 15.91
C LEU A 69 -10.37 -10.49 16.71
N GLU A 70 -11.10 -11.44 17.29
CA GLU A 70 -10.58 -12.51 18.14
C GLU A 70 -9.64 -13.46 17.37
N THR A 71 -10.03 -13.85 16.15
CA THR A 71 -9.21 -14.73 15.30
C THR A 71 -7.96 -13.99 14.81
N PHE A 72 -8.08 -12.71 14.49
CA PHE A 72 -6.94 -11.90 14.10
C PHE A 72 -5.97 -11.65 15.27
N GLN A 73 -6.49 -11.39 16.47
CA GLN A 73 -5.71 -11.36 17.70
C GLN A 73 -4.96 -12.66 17.92
N ALA A 74 -5.62 -13.81 17.74
CA ALA A 74 -4.97 -15.11 17.84
C ALA A 74 -3.79 -15.29 16.87
N VAL A 75 -3.90 -14.78 15.64
CA VAL A 75 -2.80 -14.78 14.66
C VAL A 75 -1.62 -13.95 15.17
N LEU A 76 -1.87 -12.72 15.64
CA LEU A 76 -0.82 -11.82 16.15
C LEU A 76 -0.16 -12.37 17.42
N ASP A 77 -0.98 -12.92 18.32
CA ASP A 77 -0.56 -13.65 19.51
C ASP A 77 0.31 -14.87 19.16
N GLY A 78 0.01 -15.57 18.08
CA GLY A 78 0.82 -16.69 17.60
C GLY A 78 2.20 -16.24 17.10
N VAL A 79 2.28 -15.05 16.47
CA VAL A 79 3.56 -14.44 16.12
C VAL A 79 4.34 -14.07 17.39
N ASP A 80 3.70 -13.45 18.37
CA ASP A 80 4.34 -13.09 19.65
C ASP A 80 4.82 -14.33 20.42
N MET A 81 4.01 -15.38 20.43
CA MET A 81 4.36 -16.66 21.03
C MET A 81 5.60 -17.25 20.37
N ARG A 82 5.71 -17.14 19.05
CA ARG A 82 6.93 -17.55 18.34
C ARG A 82 8.15 -16.71 18.69
N LEU A 83 7.99 -15.41 18.87
CA LEU A 83 9.10 -14.51 19.25
C LEU A 83 9.59 -14.75 20.69
N THR A 84 8.72 -15.20 21.58
CA THR A 84 9.02 -15.36 23.02
C THR A 84 9.43 -16.77 23.41
N ARG A 85 9.12 -17.79 22.59
CA ARG A 85 9.46 -19.20 22.86
C ARG A 85 10.97 -19.41 22.95
N LYS A 86 11.43 -19.92 24.10
CA LYS A 86 12.83 -20.35 24.30
C LYS A 86 13.20 -21.54 23.41
N PHE A 87 12.25 -22.46 23.22
CA PHE A 87 12.40 -23.64 22.38
C PHE A 87 11.63 -23.44 21.08
N HIS A 88 12.38 -23.38 19.99
CA HIS A 88 11.80 -23.28 18.64
C HIS A 88 11.66 -24.70 18.11
N PRO A 89 10.44 -25.18 17.78
CA PRO A 89 10.28 -26.44 17.09
C PRO A 89 11.15 -26.45 15.83
N ARG A 90 11.85 -27.56 15.56
CA ARG A 90 12.80 -27.67 14.43
C ARG A 90 12.18 -27.31 13.07
N ARG A 91 10.84 -27.32 12.98
CA ARG A 91 10.06 -27.11 11.77
C ARG A 91 9.59 -25.68 11.52
N THR A 92 9.71 -24.74 12.47
CA THR A 92 9.14 -23.39 12.27
C THR A 92 9.92 -22.61 11.23
N LYS A 93 9.26 -22.25 10.12
CA LYS A 93 9.90 -21.53 9.01
C LYS A 93 9.30 -20.16 8.72
N LEU A 94 8.26 -19.74 9.43
CA LEU A 94 7.56 -18.48 9.15
C LEU A 94 8.55 -17.30 9.07
N GLN A 95 8.64 -16.65 7.93
CA GLN A 95 9.48 -15.48 7.71
C GLN A 95 8.62 -14.27 7.36
N VAL A 96 7.47 -14.51 6.73
CA VAL A 96 6.55 -13.49 6.28
C VAL A 96 5.14 -13.78 6.78
N LEU A 97 4.57 -12.85 7.54
CA LEU A 97 3.13 -12.74 7.76
C LEU A 97 2.59 -11.75 6.72
N ASP A 98 1.77 -12.24 5.79
CA ASP A 98 1.19 -11.41 4.73
C ASP A 98 -0.29 -11.12 5.04
N LEU A 99 -0.57 -9.87 5.36
CA LEU A 99 -1.89 -9.37 5.72
C LEU A 99 -2.61 -8.70 4.54
N ARG A 100 -2.04 -8.74 3.34
CA ARG A 100 -2.69 -8.20 2.13
C ARG A 100 -3.83 -9.10 1.70
N ASN A 101 -4.87 -8.51 1.12
CA ASN A 101 -5.95 -9.27 0.49
C ASN A 101 -5.50 -9.82 -0.88
N ALA A 102 -4.48 -10.66 -0.85
CA ALA A 102 -3.82 -11.27 -1.99
C ALA A 102 -3.65 -12.79 -1.73
N HIS A 103 -3.16 -13.54 -2.73
CA HIS A 103 -2.87 -14.97 -2.59
C HIS A 103 -4.08 -15.88 -2.32
N GLN A 104 -5.27 -15.56 -2.87
CA GLN A 104 -6.43 -16.47 -2.82
C GLN A 104 -6.12 -17.86 -3.40
N SER A 105 -5.29 -17.91 -4.46
CA SER A 105 -4.84 -19.17 -5.07
C SER A 105 -4.08 -20.08 -4.11
N PHE A 106 -3.36 -19.53 -3.13
CA PHE A 106 -2.70 -20.32 -2.08
C PHE A 106 -3.74 -21.16 -1.34
N TRP A 107 -4.82 -20.54 -0.86
CA TRP A 107 -5.87 -21.24 -0.12
C TRP A 107 -6.70 -22.16 -1.01
N ASN A 108 -6.91 -21.83 -2.29
CA ASN A 108 -7.66 -22.68 -3.22
C ASN A 108 -6.95 -24.01 -3.51
N ILE A 109 -5.62 -23.96 -3.73
CA ILE A 109 -4.81 -25.16 -3.97
C ILE A 109 -4.89 -26.11 -2.77
N TRP A 110 -4.83 -25.58 -1.55
CA TRP A 110 -4.88 -26.37 -0.33
C TRP A 110 -6.29 -26.80 0.08
N ALA A 111 -7.33 -26.09 -0.36
CA ALA A 111 -8.72 -26.44 -0.09
C ALA A 111 -9.25 -27.55 -1.02
N GLY A 112 -8.47 -28.03 -1.98
CA GLY A 112 -8.89 -29.09 -2.90
C GLY A 112 -10.02 -28.68 -3.84
N ALA A 113 -10.19 -27.38 -4.09
CA ALA A 113 -11.18 -26.88 -5.03
C ALA A 113 -10.74 -27.19 -6.47
N GLU A 114 -11.30 -28.24 -7.05
CA GLU A 114 -11.32 -28.48 -8.49
C GLU A 114 -12.22 -27.43 -9.16
N GLU A 115 -11.69 -26.25 -9.47
CA GLU A 115 -12.29 -25.41 -10.51
C GLU A 115 -11.69 -25.77 -11.87
N SER A 116 -12.48 -26.54 -12.60
CA SER A 116 -12.29 -26.90 -14.00
C SER A 116 -12.29 -25.66 -14.89
N SER A 117 -11.16 -25.35 -15.52
CA SER A 117 -11.06 -25.19 -16.98
C SER A 117 -9.61 -24.95 -17.36
N CYS A 118 -9.21 -25.60 -18.44
CA CYS A 118 -7.83 -25.72 -18.89
C CYS A 118 -7.19 -24.37 -19.29
N SER A 119 -6.05 -24.07 -18.68
CA SER A 119 -4.84 -23.74 -19.44
C SER A 119 -3.65 -24.33 -18.68
N ALA A 120 -3.15 -25.45 -19.21
CA ALA A 120 -1.84 -25.98 -18.84
C ALA A 120 -0.78 -25.04 -19.41
N GLU A 121 -0.59 -23.88 -18.78
CA GLU A 121 0.60 -23.08 -18.99
C GLU A 121 1.68 -23.53 -18.00
N ASN A 122 2.79 -23.99 -18.56
CA ASN A 122 4.02 -24.42 -17.90
C ASN A 122 4.37 -23.54 -16.69
N TRP A 123 4.12 -24.03 -15.48
CA TRP A 123 4.63 -23.42 -14.24
C TRP A 123 6.07 -23.85 -13.89
N GLU A 124 6.79 -24.52 -14.81
CA GLU A 124 8.20 -24.89 -14.59
C GLU A 124 9.24 -23.88 -15.11
N GLU A 125 8.86 -22.82 -15.84
CA GLU A 125 9.82 -21.82 -16.32
C GLU A 125 9.23 -20.40 -16.32
N LYS A 126 9.20 -19.73 -15.15
CA LYS A 126 9.32 -18.25 -15.01
C LYS A 126 9.13 -17.68 -13.60
N GLN A 127 8.76 -18.47 -12.60
CA GLN A 127 9.02 -18.07 -11.22
C GLN A 127 10.46 -18.47 -10.90
N VAL A 128 11.39 -17.57 -11.21
CA VAL A 128 12.61 -17.48 -10.39
C VAL A 128 12.08 -17.25 -8.99
N VAL A 129 11.93 -18.33 -8.22
CA VAL A 129 12.13 -18.29 -6.79
C VAL A 129 13.45 -17.57 -6.69
N LYS A 130 13.41 -16.25 -6.43
CA LYS A 130 14.59 -15.55 -5.98
C LYS A 130 14.92 -16.29 -4.71
N VAL A 131 15.80 -17.28 -4.84
CA VAL A 131 16.40 -18.01 -3.74
C VAL A 131 16.92 -16.88 -2.88
N LEU A 132 16.19 -16.61 -1.80
CA LEU A 132 16.56 -15.55 -0.88
C LEU A 132 18.01 -15.84 -0.54
N PRO A 133 18.93 -14.91 -0.80
CA PRO A 133 20.34 -15.19 -0.67
C PRO A 133 20.59 -15.83 0.69
N ARG A 134 21.43 -16.87 0.78
CA ARG A 134 21.64 -17.64 2.02
C ARG A 134 21.99 -16.77 3.25
N TYR A 135 22.40 -15.52 3.07
CA TYR A 135 22.58 -14.53 4.13
C TYR A 135 21.27 -13.92 4.68
N ALA A 136 20.20 -13.83 3.89
CA ALA A 136 18.86 -13.43 4.35
C ALA A 136 18.30 -14.42 5.37
N LEU A 137 18.63 -15.70 5.24
CA LEU A 137 18.14 -16.77 6.12
C LEU A 137 18.74 -16.74 7.54
N ARG A 138 19.76 -15.91 7.84
CA ARG A 138 20.60 -16.11 9.03
C ARG A 138 20.18 -15.42 10.34
N ARG A 139 19.21 -14.48 10.35
CA ARG A 139 18.70 -13.83 11.59
C ARG A 139 17.52 -12.87 11.32
N GLN A 140 16.71 -13.16 10.30
CA GLN A 140 15.68 -12.19 9.89
C GLN A 140 14.49 -12.21 10.84
N ARG A 141 14.22 -11.04 11.41
CA ARG A 141 12.96 -10.71 12.08
C ARG A 141 11.80 -11.08 11.15
N VAL A 142 10.70 -11.57 11.71
CA VAL A 142 9.50 -11.83 10.92
C VAL A 142 9.08 -10.54 10.23
N LYS A 143 8.89 -10.62 8.91
CA LYS A 143 8.40 -9.54 8.08
C LYS A 143 6.88 -9.56 8.11
N VAL A 144 6.26 -8.44 8.44
CA VAL A 144 4.80 -8.25 8.35
C VAL A 144 4.54 -7.36 7.16
N ILE A 145 3.86 -7.89 6.14
CA ILE A 145 3.47 -7.14 4.94
C ILE A 145 1.99 -6.79 5.07
N VAL A 146 1.64 -5.53 4.83
CA VAL A 146 0.27 -5.03 4.96
C VAL A 146 0.00 -3.95 3.91
N GLU A 147 -1.28 -3.75 3.62
CA GLU A 147 -1.80 -2.57 2.91
C GLU A 147 -2.73 -1.85 3.90
N LEU A 148 -2.51 -0.56 4.10
CA LEU A 148 -3.22 0.23 5.12
C LEU A 148 -4.19 1.19 4.45
N CYS A 149 -5.50 0.98 4.69
CA CYS A 149 -6.55 1.91 4.31
C CYS A 149 -7.17 2.49 5.58
N ILE A 150 -6.81 3.73 5.91
CA ILE A 150 -7.16 4.38 7.18
C ILE A 150 -8.04 5.58 6.89
N TRP A 151 -9.23 5.58 7.47
CA TRP A 151 -10.20 6.67 7.41
C TRP A 151 -10.06 7.59 8.64
N SER A 152 -10.97 8.55 8.79
CA SER A 152 -10.97 9.50 9.91
C SER A 152 -11.05 8.82 11.28
N CYS A 153 -11.63 7.62 11.34
CA CYS A 153 -11.62 6.74 12.51
C CYS A 153 -10.99 5.39 12.19
N LEU A 154 -10.22 4.87 13.15
CA LEU A 154 -9.72 3.49 13.13
C LEU A 154 -10.81 2.58 13.67
N ASP A 155 -11.13 1.50 12.95
CA ASP A 155 -11.93 0.42 13.53
C ASP A 155 -11.14 -0.32 14.63
N GLU A 156 -11.82 -1.14 15.42
CA GLU A 156 -11.22 -1.86 16.55
C GLU A 156 -10.07 -2.78 16.12
N THR A 157 -10.18 -3.41 14.94
CA THR A 157 -9.17 -4.33 14.40
C THR A 157 -7.93 -3.57 13.97
N GLN A 158 -8.10 -2.44 13.27
CA GLN A 158 -7.02 -1.55 12.87
C GLN A 158 -6.33 -0.92 14.08
N ALA A 159 -7.09 -0.41 15.05
CA ALA A 159 -6.56 0.16 16.27
C ALA A 159 -5.74 -0.87 17.06
N TYR A 160 -6.25 -2.10 17.20
CA TYR A 160 -5.53 -3.19 17.82
C TYR A 160 -4.23 -3.51 17.07
N PHE A 161 -4.31 -3.66 15.74
CA PHE A 161 -3.14 -3.95 14.90
C PHE A 161 -2.05 -2.91 15.04
N LEU A 162 -2.40 -1.62 14.93
CA LEU A 162 -1.43 -0.53 15.01
C LEU A 162 -0.78 -0.45 16.39
N LYS A 163 -1.55 -0.65 17.46
CA LYS A 163 -1.03 -0.74 18.83
C LYS A 163 -0.08 -1.93 18.99
N TRP A 164 -0.46 -3.09 18.48
CA TRP A 164 0.39 -4.29 18.48
C TRP A 164 1.69 -4.04 17.70
N ALA A 165 1.60 -3.47 16.50
CA ALA A 165 2.75 -3.17 15.65
C ALA A 165 3.70 -2.16 16.30
N GLN A 166 3.16 -1.13 16.94
CA GLN A 166 3.93 -0.13 17.68
C GLN A 166 4.74 -0.77 18.82
N GLN A 167 4.14 -1.67 19.59
CA GLN A 167 4.83 -2.38 20.68
C GLN A 167 5.90 -3.36 20.21
N ARG A 168 5.86 -3.80 18.95
CA ARG A 168 6.84 -4.72 18.35
C ARG A 168 7.79 -4.03 17.38
N LYS A 169 7.77 -2.69 17.32
CA LYS A 169 8.74 -1.90 16.58
C LYS A 169 10.16 -2.28 17.04
N GLY A 170 10.98 -2.76 16.12
CA GLY A 170 12.34 -3.22 16.43
C GLY A 170 12.46 -4.70 16.79
N SER A 171 11.36 -5.43 16.98
CA SER A 171 11.35 -6.90 17.05
C SER A 171 10.89 -7.51 15.73
N LEU A 172 10.00 -6.82 15.04
CA LEU A 172 9.45 -7.19 13.74
C LEU A 172 9.88 -6.20 12.64
N HIS A 173 9.78 -6.63 11.39
CA HIS A 173 10.00 -5.77 10.23
C HIS A 173 8.67 -5.50 9.52
N PHE A 174 8.17 -4.27 9.63
CA PHE A 174 6.89 -3.87 9.05
C PHE A 174 7.08 -3.23 7.68
N CYS A 175 6.34 -3.73 6.69
CA CYS A 175 6.34 -3.22 5.32
C CYS A 175 4.91 -2.92 4.90
N CYS A 176 4.62 -1.63 4.67
CA CYS A 176 3.38 -1.18 4.06
C CYS A 176 3.66 -0.89 2.58
N THR A 177 3.00 -1.59 1.66
CA THR A 177 3.19 -1.38 0.20
C THR A 177 2.23 -0.33 -0.36
N GLN A 178 0.98 -0.36 0.08
CA GLN A 178 -0.04 0.63 -0.27
C GLN A 178 -0.57 1.30 1.00
N MET A 179 -0.61 2.62 0.98
CA MET A 179 -1.13 3.43 2.07
C MET A 179 -2.18 4.41 1.55
N THR A 180 -3.41 4.25 1.99
CA THR A 180 -4.54 5.14 1.72
C THR A 180 -4.96 5.82 3.01
N ILE A 181 -4.90 7.15 3.03
CA ILE A 181 -5.20 7.98 4.20
C ILE A 181 -6.33 8.96 3.86
N TRP A 182 -7.42 8.88 4.61
CA TRP A 182 -8.58 9.77 4.49
C TRP A 182 -8.83 10.48 5.81
N GLU A 183 -8.72 11.81 5.81
CA GLU A 183 -9.01 12.71 6.92
C GLU A 183 -8.24 12.43 8.24
N LEU A 184 -7.13 11.68 8.17
CA LEU A 184 -6.35 11.33 9.36
C LEU A 184 -5.48 12.52 9.83
N PRO A 185 -5.50 12.87 11.13
CA PRO A 185 -4.59 13.90 11.67
C PRO A 185 -3.12 13.52 11.51
N LEU A 186 -2.28 14.49 11.15
CA LEU A 186 -0.84 14.29 10.94
C LEU A 186 -0.13 13.66 12.15
N ILE A 187 -0.56 13.98 13.38
CA ILE A 187 0.03 13.43 14.61
C ILE A 187 -0.09 11.89 14.65
N VAL A 188 -1.26 11.35 14.28
CA VAL A 188 -1.51 9.91 14.23
C VAL A 188 -0.72 9.28 13.08
N LEU A 189 -0.71 9.92 11.91
CA LEU A 189 0.08 9.42 10.77
C LEU A 189 1.57 9.33 11.10
N LYS A 190 2.13 10.28 11.86
CA LYS A 190 3.53 10.21 12.31
C LYS A 190 3.79 8.98 13.17
N GLU A 191 2.87 8.60 14.05
CA GLU A 191 2.98 7.38 14.86
C GLU A 191 2.99 6.12 13.99
N ILE A 192 2.15 6.10 12.95
CA ILE A 192 2.10 4.99 11.98
C ILE A 192 3.40 4.92 11.17
N LEU A 193 3.86 6.04 10.60
CA LEU A 193 5.11 6.10 9.81
C LEU A 193 6.37 5.90 10.66
N ASN A 194 6.26 5.99 11.98
CA ASN A 194 7.32 5.58 12.90
C ASN A 194 7.43 4.05 13.01
N VAL A 195 6.39 3.29 12.70
CA VAL A 195 6.37 1.81 12.71
C VAL A 195 6.64 1.26 11.32
N PHE A 196 5.94 1.77 10.31
CA PHE A 196 6.07 1.34 8.92
C PHE A 196 7.10 2.19 8.19
N ASN A 197 8.22 1.58 7.77
CA ASN A 197 9.27 2.32 7.06
C ASN A 197 8.72 2.85 5.72
N PRO A 198 8.70 4.19 5.51
CA PRO A 198 8.12 4.79 4.31
C PRO A 198 8.75 4.32 3.00
N GLN A 199 9.99 3.82 3.03
CA GLN A 199 10.67 3.31 1.83
C GLN A 199 9.97 2.09 1.20
N HIS A 200 9.12 1.38 1.94
CA HIS A 200 8.39 0.23 1.40
C HIS A 200 7.09 0.61 0.67
N ILE A 201 6.65 1.86 0.81
CA ILE A 201 5.42 2.35 0.20
C ILE A 201 5.68 2.58 -1.29
N THR A 202 4.92 1.89 -2.13
CA THR A 202 4.92 2.02 -3.58
C THR A 202 3.69 2.78 -4.08
N GLU A 203 2.59 2.76 -3.32
CA GLU A 203 1.36 3.48 -3.65
C GLU A 203 0.89 4.31 -2.45
N LEU A 204 0.66 5.60 -2.66
CA LEU A 204 0.14 6.52 -1.65
C LEU A 204 -1.10 7.23 -2.16
N GLU A 205 -2.16 7.17 -1.37
CA GLU A 205 -3.35 8.00 -1.54
C GLU A 205 -3.53 8.87 -0.29
N LEU A 206 -3.54 10.18 -0.50
CA LEU A 206 -3.61 11.16 0.59
C LEU A 206 -4.79 12.09 0.33
N ASN A 207 -5.84 11.94 1.14
CA ASN A 207 -6.97 12.85 1.23
C ASN A 207 -7.05 13.40 2.65
N THR A 208 -6.73 14.68 2.87
CA THR A 208 -6.62 15.23 4.22
C THR A 208 -6.98 16.71 4.25
N GLU A 209 -7.67 17.19 5.27
CA GLU A 209 -7.92 18.64 5.44
C GLU A 209 -6.76 19.39 6.13
N TRP A 210 -5.52 18.99 5.87
CA TRP A 210 -4.34 19.56 6.51
C TRP A 210 -4.16 21.05 6.17
N ASN A 211 -3.50 21.80 7.05
CA ASN A 211 -3.03 23.14 6.67
C ASN A 211 -1.65 23.05 6.01
N LEU A 212 -1.16 24.15 5.45
CA LEU A 212 0.16 24.19 4.80
C LEU A 212 1.31 23.89 5.76
N SER A 213 1.16 24.20 7.05
CA SER A 213 2.15 23.84 8.07
C SER A 213 2.23 22.33 8.24
N ASP A 214 1.09 21.64 8.36
CA ASP A 214 1.03 20.19 8.46
C ASP A 214 1.65 19.51 7.22
N LEU A 215 1.35 20.00 6.02
CA LEU A 215 2.01 19.52 4.79
C LEU A 215 3.52 19.71 4.81
N ALA A 216 3.99 20.85 5.28
CA ALA A 216 5.42 21.13 5.45
C ALA A 216 6.07 20.21 6.51
N HIS A 217 5.34 19.79 7.54
CA HIS A 217 5.78 18.82 8.54
C HIS A 217 5.74 17.38 8.04
N PHE A 218 4.82 17.05 7.12
CA PHE A 218 4.73 15.75 6.46
C PHE A 218 5.82 15.55 5.40
N ALA A 219 6.24 16.62 4.72
CA ALA A 219 7.20 16.57 3.61
C ALA A 219 8.43 15.66 3.84
N PRO A 220 9.14 15.68 4.99
CA PRO A 220 10.27 14.78 5.21
C PRO A 220 9.92 13.29 5.20
N TYR A 221 8.70 12.92 5.60
CA TYR A 221 8.21 11.54 5.51
C TYR A 221 7.83 11.17 4.08
N PHE A 222 7.15 12.07 3.39
CA PHE A 222 6.81 11.92 1.98
C PHE A 222 8.06 11.65 1.14
N GLY A 223 9.11 12.45 1.32
CA GLY A 223 10.38 12.26 0.64
C GLY A 223 11.18 11.01 1.04
N LYS A 224 10.77 10.25 2.06
CA LYS A 224 11.36 8.94 2.36
C LYS A 224 10.72 7.80 1.58
N MET A 225 9.60 8.03 0.89
CA MET A 225 8.91 7.07 0.03
C MET A 225 9.63 6.98 -1.33
N ILE A 226 10.90 6.58 -1.33
CA ILE A 226 11.76 6.63 -2.52
C ILE A 226 11.34 5.63 -3.61
N ASN A 227 10.57 4.60 -3.28
CA ASN A 227 10.09 3.56 -4.20
C ASN A 227 8.65 3.82 -4.67
N LEU A 228 8.14 5.04 -4.47
CA LEU A 228 6.78 5.41 -4.81
C LEU A 228 6.58 5.40 -6.34
N GLN A 229 5.60 4.62 -6.78
CA GLN A 229 5.21 4.41 -8.18
C GLN A 229 3.88 5.09 -8.51
N LYS A 230 2.96 5.15 -7.54
CA LYS A 230 1.66 5.80 -7.67
C LYS A 230 1.41 6.78 -6.54
N VAL A 231 0.92 7.97 -6.89
CA VAL A 231 0.48 8.98 -5.93
C VAL A 231 -0.88 9.51 -6.34
N PHE A 232 -1.81 9.51 -5.40
CA PHE A 232 -3.06 10.25 -5.47
C PHE A 232 -3.09 11.31 -4.36
N LEU A 233 -3.19 12.58 -4.76
CA LEU A 233 -3.37 13.71 -3.84
C LEU A 233 -4.77 14.27 -4.03
N ALA A 234 -5.63 14.07 -3.05
CA ALA A 234 -6.91 14.76 -2.94
C ALA A 234 -6.72 16.15 -2.29
N PRO A 235 -7.75 17.01 -2.20
CA PRO A 235 -7.59 18.35 -1.67
C PRO A 235 -6.96 18.33 -0.26
N LEU A 236 -5.70 18.76 -0.19
CA LEU A 236 -4.89 18.74 1.03
C LEU A 236 -5.06 20.00 1.89
N HIS A 237 -5.89 20.97 1.47
CA HIS A 237 -5.92 22.30 2.08
C HIS A 237 -7.34 22.82 2.27
N LYS A 238 -7.70 23.08 3.53
CA LYS A 238 -8.82 23.96 3.88
C LYS A 238 -8.45 25.38 3.49
N MET A 239 -9.06 25.89 2.42
CA MET A 239 -8.72 27.15 1.74
C MET A 239 -8.84 28.37 2.68
N THR A 240 -7.77 28.68 3.42
CA THR A 240 -7.59 29.94 4.14
C THR A 240 -6.28 30.58 3.69
N LEU A 241 -6.22 30.95 2.41
CA LEU A 241 -5.19 31.87 1.92
C LEU A 241 -5.42 33.22 2.60
N SER A 242 -4.48 33.60 3.46
CA SER A 242 -4.56 34.84 4.23
C SER A 242 -3.90 35.98 3.46
N ASN A 243 -4.57 37.14 3.37
CA ASN A 243 -4.19 38.25 2.48
C ASN A 243 -2.96 39.06 2.93
N SER A 244 -2.29 38.71 4.04
CA SER A 244 -1.11 39.46 4.48
C SER A 244 0.13 39.04 3.69
N THR A 245 1.07 39.96 3.46
CA THR A 245 2.32 39.65 2.75
C THR A 245 3.18 38.63 3.52
N GLU A 246 3.27 38.79 4.84
CA GLU A 246 4.05 37.87 5.71
C GLU A 246 3.52 36.43 5.67
N THR A 247 2.21 36.26 5.58
CA THR A 247 1.61 34.92 5.49
C THR A 247 1.91 34.28 4.15
N ARG A 248 1.83 35.01 3.04
CA ARG A 248 2.14 34.49 1.70
C ARG A 248 3.56 33.95 1.57
N ASP A 249 4.55 34.61 2.17
CA ASP A 249 5.95 34.14 2.14
C ASP A 249 6.11 32.82 2.92
N ARG A 250 5.47 32.71 4.09
CA ARG A 250 5.46 31.48 4.90
C ARG A 250 4.74 30.34 4.18
N GLU A 251 3.57 30.60 3.60
CA GLU A 251 2.79 29.67 2.81
C GLU A 251 3.62 29.15 1.62
N THR A 252 4.25 30.06 0.86
CA THR A 252 5.13 29.71 -0.26
C THR A 252 6.30 28.83 0.18
N LYS A 253 6.89 29.10 1.34
CA LYS A 253 7.97 28.26 1.91
C LYS A 253 7.46 26.85 2.25
N CYS A 254 6.27 26.73 2.83
CA CYS A 254 5.64 25.44 3.12
C CYS A 254 5.37 24.64 1.83
N ILE A 255 4.79 25.29 0.82
CA ILE A 255 4.50 24.68 -0.49
C ILE A 255 5.80 24.19 -1.13
N LYS A 256 6.84 25.03 -1.22
CA LYS A 256 8.14 24.65 -1.78
C LYS A 256 8.78 23.48 -1.04
N LYS A 257 8.64 23.43 0.29
CA LYS A 257 9.17 22.31 1.09
C LYS A 257 8.50 20.98 0.72
N PHE A 258 7.18 20.99 0.52
CA PHE A 258 6.44 19.81 0.05
C PHE A 258 6.84 19.43 -1.38
N ILE A 259 6.83 20.39 -2.32
CA ILE A 259 7.18 20.16 -3.73
C ILE A 259 8.60 19.61 -3.89
N SER A 260 9.57 20.10 -3.09
CA SER A 260 10.96 19.64 -3.17
C SER A 260 11.16 18.14 -2.92
N GLN A 261 10.15 17.43 -2.39
CA GLN A 261 10.24 15.99 -2.17
C GLN A 261 10.01 15.18 -3.45
N PHE A 262 9.33 15.74 -4.45
CA PHE A 262 9.04 15.04 -5.71
C PHE A 262 10.30 14.64 -6.48
N SER A 263 11.40 15.37 -6.30
CA SER A 263 12.71 15.02 -6.88
C SER A 263 13.30 13.71 -6.36
N LYS A 264 12.69 13.09 -5.35
CA LYS A 264 13.15 11.82 -4.77
C LYS A 264 12.43 10.61 -5.34
N PHE A 265 11.37 10.79 -6.12
CA PHE A 265 10.52 9.70 -6.62
C PHE A 265 10.98 9.24 -8.00
N ASN A 266 12.12 8.54 -8.03
CA ASN A 266 12.73 8.02 -9.26
C ASN A 266 12.01 6.79 -9.84
N CYS A 267 10.85 6.43 -9.31
CA CYS A 267 10.02 5.33 -9.79
C CYS A 267 8.58 5.76 -10.05
N LEU A 268 8.26 7.06 -9.92
CA LEU A 268 6.90 7.55 -10.07
C LEU A 268 6.47 7.44 -11.52
N GLN A 269 5.38 6.72 -11.76
CA GLN A 269 4.78 6.51 -13.09
C GLN A 269 3.35 7.05 -13.16
N HIS A 270 2.64 7.08 -12.03
CA HIS A 270 1.25 7.53 -11.98
C HIS A 270 1.08 8.66 -10.96
N LEU A 271 0.71 9.84 -11.44
CA LEU A 271 0.48 11.01 -10.63
C LEU A 271 -0.96 11.50 -10.83
N CYS A 272 -1.78 11.36 -9.80
CA CYS A 272 -3.15 11.81 -9.78
C CYS A 272 -3.31 12.91 -8.73
N MET A 273 -3.97 13.99 -9.12
CA MET A 273 -4.20 15.17 -8.32
C MET A 273 -5.64 15.64 -8.51
N PHE A 274 -6.39 15.72 -7.42
CA PHE A 274 -7.77 16.18 -7.41
C PHE A 274 -7.87 17.42 -6.52
N CYS A 275 -8.37 18.54 -7.05
CA CYS A 275 -8.59 19.79 -6.30
C CYS A 275 -7.35 20.33 -5.53
N VAL A 276 -6.13 20.15 -6.06
CA VAL A 276 -4.87 20.55 -5.39
C VAL A 276 -4.53 22.05 -5.54
N HIS A 277 -5.48 22.95 -5.28
CA HIS A 277 -5.35 24.39 -5.55
C HIS A 277 -4.14 25.08 -4.89
N PHE A 278 -3.60 24.53 -3.81
CA PHE A 278 -2.39 25.04 -3.16
C PHE A 278 -1.13 24.96 -4.04
N LEU A 279 -1.16 24.19 -5.13
CA LEU A 279 -0.09 24.07 -6.12
C LEU A 279 -0.20 25.08 -7.28
N ARG A 280 -1.21 25.97 -7.27
CA ARG A 280 -1.39 27.00 -8.29
C ARG A 280 -0.12 27.82 -8.50
N ASP A 281 0.29 27.97 -9.75
CA ASP A 281 1.51 28.66 -10.17
C ASP A 281 2.84 27.94 -9.80
N HIS A 282 2.76 26.72 -9.26
CA HIS A 282 3.88 25.90 -8.82
C HIS A 282 3.97 24.52 -9.49
N MET A 283 3.04 24.16 -10.39
CA MET A 283 3.07 22.85 -11.06
C MET A 283 4.34 22.64 -11.88
N ASN A 284 4.90 23.73 -12.40
CA ASN A 284 6.17 23.70 -13.12
C ASN A 284 7.33 23.13 -12.28
N GLN A 285 7.31 23.32 -10.96
CA GLN A 285 8.32 22.79 -10.03
C GLN A 285 8.06 21.31 -9.70
N VAL A 286 6.79 20.91 -9.54
CA VAL A 286 6.44 19.50 -9.33
C VAL A 286 6.87 18.68 -10.53
N LEU A 287 6.35 19.01 -11.72
CA LEU A 287 6.64 18.29 -12.96
C LEU A 287 8.11 18.42 -13.38
N GLY A 288 8.75 19.56 -13.06
CA GLY A 288 10.16 19.79 -13.34
C GLY A 288 11.12 19.00 -12.46
N SER A 289 10.64 18.44 -11.35
CA SER A 289 11.46 17.61 -10.45
C SER A 289 11.39 16.11 -10.78
N LEU A 290 10.45 15.71 -11.64
CA LEU A 290 10.27 14.30 -12.02
C LEU A 290 11.31 13.89 -13.06
N MET A 291 12.10 12.87 -12.72
CA MET A 291 13.14 12.33 -13.59
C MET A 291 12.66 11.13 -14.42
N THR A 292 11.63 10.42 -13.95
CA THR A 292 11.01 9.32 -14.68
C THR A 292 9.91 9.81 -15.61
N PRO A 293 9.78 9.23 -16.82
CA PRO A 293 8.60 9.40 -17.64
C PRO A 293 7.36 8.91 -16.90
N LEU A 294 6.32 9.73 -16.84
CA LEU A 294 5.01 9.34 -16.33
C LEU A 294 4.24 8.57 -17.40
N GLU A 295 3.56 7.52 -16.98
CA GLU A 295 2.56 6.80 -17.79
C GLU A 295 1.17 7.41 -17.61
N THR A 296 0.86 7.92 -16.41
CA THR A 296 -0.42 8.55 -16.09
C THR A 296 -0.23 9.89 -15.42
N LEU A 297 -0.93 10.90 -15.94
CA LEU A 297 -1.12 12.18 -15.30
C LEU A 297 -2.62 12.49 -15.25
N SER A 298 -3.17 12.59 -14.05
CA SER A 298 -4.53 13.07 -13.82
C SER A 298 -4.47 14.33 -12.96
N ILE A 299 -4.96 15.46 -13.46
CA ILE A 299 -5.09 16.72 -12.74
C ILE A 299 -6.53 17.19 -12.92
N THR A 300 -7.39 16.89 -11.96
CA THR A 300 -8.83 17.08 -12.10
C THR A 300 -9.36 18.14 -11.15
N TYR A 301 -10.39 18.87 -11.60
CA TYR A 301 -11.04 19.96 -10.85
C TYR A 301 -10.04 20.98 -10.27
N TYR A 302 -8.97 21.26 -11.02
CA TYR A 302 -7.89 22.15 -10.62
C TYR A 302 -8.04 23.53 -11.28
N LEU A 303 -7.85 24.60 -10.49
CA LEU A 303 -7.80 25.98 -10.98
C LEU A 303 -6.42 26.27 -11.58
N ILE A 304 -6.18 25.72 -12.78
CA ILE A 304 -4.92 25.87 -13.50
C ILE A 304 -4.65 27.34 -13.86
N SER A 305 -3.39 27.76 -13.81
CA SER A 305 -2.97 29.05 -14.36
C SER A 305 -2.27 28.87 -15.72
N GLN A 306 -2.13 29.95 -16.49
CA GLN A 306 -1.38 29.90 -17.76
C GLN A 306 0.02 29.33 -17.57
N LYS A 307 0.70 29.72 -16.48
CA LYS A 307 2.05 29.25 -16.16
C LYS A 307 2.11 27.73 -15.92
N ASP A 308 1.08 27.18 -15.27
CA ASP A 308 0.97 25.74 -15.04
C ASP A 308 0.71 25.01 -16.36
N LEU A 309 -0.17 25.55 -17.23
CA LEU A 309 -0.45 25.01 -18.56
C LEU A 309 0.79 25.03 -19.47
N ASP A 310 1.53 26.15 -19.50
CA ASP A 310 2.81 26.29 -20.20
C ASP A 310 3.86 25.28 -19.69
N SER A 311 3.74 24.84 -18.44
CA SER A 311 4.67 23.88 -17.87
C SER A 311 4.43 22.47 -18.41
N LEU A 312 3.18 22.09 -18.67
CA LEU A 312 2.83 20.77 -19.20
C LEU A 312 3.50 20.51 -20.56
N SER A 313 3.48 21.49 -21.47
CA SER A 313 4.05 21.35 -22.82
C SER A 313 5.58 21.22 -22.85
N ARG A 314 6.27 21.66 -21.80
CA ARG A 314 7.73 21.78 -21.75
C ARG A 314 8.43 20.60 -21.06
N ARG A 315 7.69 19.71 -20.40
CA ARG A 315 8.27 18.69 -19.51
C ARG A 315 8.45 17.36 -20.23
N GLN A 316 9.71 16.95 -20.41
CA GLN A 316 10.06 15.69 -21.06
C GLN A 316 9.52 14.46 -20.32
N SER A 317 9.37 14.54 -19.00
CA SER A 317 8.73 13.49 -18.18
C SER A 317 7.29 13.20 -18.58
N LEU A 318 6.64 14.04 -19.39
CA LEU A 318 5.28 13.85 -19.86
C LEU A 318 5.18 13.29 -21.29
N PHE A 319 6.28 13.19 -22.04
CA PHE A 319 6.23 12.83 -23.46
C PHE A 319 6.06 11.32 -23.73
N GLN A 320 5.90 10.52 -22.67
CA GLN A 320 5.54 9.10 -22.77
C GLN A 320 4.22 8.78 -22.06
N LEU A 321 3.39 9.79 -21.82
CA LEU A 321 2.08 9.60 -21.21
C LEU A 321 1.22 8.68 -22.08
N LYS A 322 0.59 7.72 -21.40
CA LYS A 322 -0.48 6.87 -21.95
C LYS A 322 -1.85 7.37 -21.53
N HIS A 323 -1.95 7.94 -20.35
CA HIS A 323 -3.22 8.40 -19.79
C HIS A 323 -3.09 9.86 -19.33
N LEU A 324 -3.86 10.74 -19.96
CA LEU A 324 -3.98 12.15 -19.56
C LEU A 324 -5.44 12.46 -19.22
N ASP A 325 -5.67 12.91 -18.00
CA ASP A 325 -6.99 13.34 -17.52
C ASP A 325 -6.87 14.74 -16.93
N LEU A 326 -7.54 15.70 -17.57
CA LEU A 326 -7.65 17.08 -17.12
C LEU A 326 -9.11 17.45 -16.83
N SER A 327 -9.96 16.45 -16.57
CA SER A 327 -11.39 16.68 -16.40
C SER A 327 -11.71 17.69 -15.29
N GLY A 328 -12.66 18.59 -15.58
CA GLY A 328 -13.05 19.67 -14.68
C GLY A 328 -12.04 20.82 -14.53
N VAL A 329 -10.92 20.81 -15.26
CA VAL A 329 -10.00 21.96 -15.33
C VAL A 329 -10.59 23.04 -16.23
N VAL A 330 -10.85 24.22 -15.68
CA VAL A 330 -11.39 25.34 -16.47
C VAL A 330 -10.30 25.91 -17.37
N LEU A 331 -10.43 25.69 -18.68
CA LEU A 331 -9.49 26.17 -19.71
C LEU A 331 -9.98 27.44 -20.43
N CYS A 332 -11.16 27.95 -20.10
CA CYS A 332 -11.62 29.23 -20.66
C CYS A 332 -10.65 30.35 -20.25
N ASP A 333 -10.45 31.31 -21.15
CA ASP A 333 -9.55 32.45 -20.99
C ASP A 333 -8.04 32.12 -20.88
N LEU A 334 -7.64 30.87 -21.14
CA LEU A 334 -6.24 30.45 -21.23
C LEU A 334 -5.82 30.25 -22.69
N ASP A 335 -4.55 30.49 -22.99
CA ASP A 335 -3.95 30.02 -24.23
C ASP A 335 -3.77 28.51 -24.16
N ILE A 336 -4.53 27.79 -24.98
CA ILE A 336 -4.51 26.31 -25.07
C ILE A 336 -3.39 25.77 -25.96
N MET A 337 -2.60 26.62 -26.63
CA MET A 337 -1.47 26.17 -27.45
C MET A 337 -0.47 25.29 -26.71
N PRO A 338 -0.16 25.50 -25.41
CA PRO A 338 0.67 24.57 -24.66
C PRO A 338 0.02 23.18 -24.52
N LEU A 339 -1.29 23.09 -24.29
CA LEU A 339 -1.98 21.79 -24.24
C LEU A 339 -1.89 21.08 -25.59
N ARG A 340 -2.14 21.81 -26.68
CA ARG A 340 -1.96 21.29 -28.04
C ARG A 340 -0.53 20.77 -28.26
N GLY A 341 0.47 21.55 -27.87
CA GLY A 341 1.87 21.18 -27.99
C GLY A 341 2.29 19.99 -27.10
N LEU A 342 1.58 19.73 -25.99
CA LEU A 342 1.75 18.48 -25.25
C LEU A 342 1.13 17.31 -26.03
N LEU A 343 -0.12 17.45 -26.48
CA LEU A 343 -0.86 16.40 -27.20
C LEU A 343 -0.13 15.97 -28.48
N GLU A 344 0.45 16.91 -29.23
CA GLU A 344 1.27 16.61 -30.41
C GLU A 344 2.50 15.76 -30.06
N LYS A 345 3.08 15.92 -28.87
CA LYS A 345 4.27 15.16 -28.43
C LYS A 345 3.94 13.77 -27.88
N VAL A 346 2.71 13.56 -27.41
CA VAL A 346 2.26 12.27 -26.86
C VAL A 346 1.33 11.52 -27.81
N ALA A 347 1.10 12.03 -29.03
CA ALA A 347 0.14 11.47 -29.98
C ALA A 347 0.37 9.97 -30.26
N ASP A 348 1.62 9.52 -30.28
CA ASP A 348 1.98 8.12 -30.53
C ASP A 348 1.88 7.22 -29.29
N THR A 349 1.83 7.79 -28.10
CA THR A 349 1.83 7.04 -26.83
C THR A 349 0.51 7.10 -26.08
N LEU A 350 -0.32 8.11 -26.35
CA LEU A 350 -1.53 8.39 -25.60
C LEU A 350 -2.65 7.39 -25.96
N GLU A 351 -3.08 6.62 -24.97
CA GLU A 351 -4.15 5.63 -25.07
C GLU A 351 -5.50 6.20 -24.59
N THR A 352 -5.49 7.08 -23.58
CA THR A 352 -6.71 7.73 -23.06
C THR A 352 -6.51 9.22 -22.81
N LEU A 353 -7.48 10.01 -23.24
CA LEU A 353 -7.58 11.45 -23.00
C LEU A 353 -8.95 11.79 -22.41
N ASP A 354 -9.00 12.39 -21.22
CA ASP A 354 -10.24 12.94 -20.65
C ASP A 354 -10.12 14.46 -20.48
N LEU A 355 -10.94 15.19 -21.23
CA LEU A 355 -11.09 16.66 -21.17
C LEU A 355 -12.54 17.05 -20.86
N LYS A 356 -13.31 16.18 -20.21
CA LYS A 356 -14.69 16.49 -19.83
C LYS A 356 -14.74 17.71 -18.93
N TRP A 357 -15.79 18.51 -19.08
CA TRP A 357 -16.04 19.69 -18.23
C TRP A 357 -14.95 20.76 -18.25
N CYS A 358 -14.09 20.79 -19.28
CA CYS A 358 -12.98 21.75 -19.34
C CYS A 358 -13.33 23.17 -19.83
N ARG A 359 -14.58 23.41 -20.24
CA ARG A 359 -15.05 24.72 -20.76
C ARG A 359 -14.12 25.32 -21.83
N MET A 360 -13.74 24.51 -22.83
CA MET A 360 -13.04 25.00 -24.01
C MET A 360 -14.07 25.66 -24.92
N ASN A 361 -14.00 26.99 -25.09
CA ASN A 361 -14.85 27.72 -26.04
C ASN A 361 -14.30 27.63 -27.46
#